data_AF-A0AA51RWJ5-F1
#
_entry.id   AF-A0AA51RWJ5-F1
#
_cell.length_a   1.000
_cell.length_b   1.000
_cell.length_c   1.000
_cell.angle_alpha   90.00
_cell.angle_beta   90.00
_cell.angle_gamma   90.00
#
_symmetry.space_group_name_H-M   'P 1'
#
loop_
_entity.id
_entity.type
_entity.pdbx_description
1 polymer ?
#
loop_
_entity_poly.entity_id
_entity_poly.type
_entity_poly.pdbx_seq_one_letter_code
_entity_poly.pdbx_strand_id
1 'polypeptide(L)'
;MELLKQLKEHNGEFVCEEIGAEENLKRVEFRHIFEPPKNNIEIIDITGLNEFYALTGSLTLYYCEESREAAFYIAHPEQWEALADGFSDWVDMLDEDEEEDALPSWFGTHKVIGEIPASGNYILVPTEGVEEGAIYEFEHDGFEFIKIGSSIFDFIYKALDPDETLLMEMASHLRFVSDSSTQQWWITELRHHHGKVVKHEN
;
A
#
# COMPACT_ATOMS: atom_id res chain seq x y z
N MET A 1 4.47 19.82 5.28
CA MET A 1 5.83 20.15 4.77
C MET A 1 6.88 19.12 5.18
N GLU A 2 6.87 18.65 6.43
CA GLU A 2 7.84 17.63 6.90
C GLU A 2 7.65 16.27 6.21
N LEU A 3 6.41 15.79 6.06
CA LEU A 3 6.15 14.51 5.38
C LEU A 3 6.73 14.45 3.95
N LEU A 4 6.46 15.47 3.11
CA LEU A 4 6.98 15.51 1.74
C LEU A 4 8.51 15.55 1.69
N LYS A 5 9.14 16.13 2.71
CA LYS A 5 10.60 16.12 2.83
C LYS A 5 11.08 14.70 3.14
N GLN A 6 10.47 14.04 4.12
CA GLN A 6 10.80 12.64 4.46
C GLN A 6 10.58 11.71 3.26
N LEU A 7 9.46 11.84 2.53
CA LEU A 7 9.20 11.06 1.31
C LEU A 7 10.24 11.30 0.21
N LYS A 8 10.74 12.53 0.06
CA LYS A 8 11.78 12.85 -0.94
C LYS A 8 13.15 12.35 -0.55
N GLU A 9 13.47 12.40 0.75
CA GLU A 9 14.76 11.97 1.28
C GLU A 9 14.81 10.44 1.44
N HIS A 10 13.67 9.79 1.66
CA HIS A 10 13.58 8.36 1.84
C HIS A 10 13.77 7.62 0.51
N ASN A 11 14.88 6.89 0.44
CA ASN A 11 15.26 5.99 -0.64
C ASN A 11 16.08 4.83 -0.07
N GLY A 12 16.33 3.82 -0.90
CA GLY A 12 17.08 2.63 -0.52
C GLY A 12 17.06 1.56 -1.60
N GLU A 13 17.47 0.36 -1.21
CA GLU A 13 17.45 -0.83 -2.07
C GLU A 13 16.78 -2.00 -1.37
N PHE A 14 16.00 -2.79 -2.13
CA PHE A 14 15.67 -4.16 -1.77
C PHE A 14 16.81 -5.07 -2.22
N VAL A 15 17.20 -6.00 -1.35
CA VAL A 15 18.05 -7.14 -1.70
C VAL A 15 17.13 -8.33 -1.88
N CYS A 16 17.26 -8.98 -3.04
CA CYS A 16 16.40 -10.08 -3.41
C CYS A 16 17.22 -11.32 -3.77
N GLU A 17 16.70 -12.49 -3.44
CA GLU A 17 17.22 -13.80 -3.80
C GLU A 17 16.39 -14.41 -4.94
N GLU A 18 17.05 -15.14 -5.83
CA GLU A 18 16.37 -15.85 -6.91
C GLU A 18 15.64 -17.08 -6.37
N ILE A 19 14.33 -17.20 -6.62
CA ILE A 19 13.56 -18.36 -6.19
C ILE A 19 14.07 -19.62 -6.91
N GLY A 20 14.60 -20.59 -6.15
CA GLY A 20 15.17 -21.84 -6.65
C GLY A 20 16.65 -21.78 -7.01
N ALA A 21 17.32 -20.64 -6.78
CA ALA A 21 18.77 -20.45 -6.94
C ALA A 21 19.25 -19.33 -5.99
N GLU A 22 19.05 -19.52 -4.69
CA GLU A 22 19.17 -18.49 -3.66
C GLU A 22 20.59 -17.88 -3.55
N GLU A 23 21.61 -18.48 -4.17
CA GLU A 23 22.94 -17.88 -4.34
C GLU A 23 22.95 -16.64 -5.25
N ASN A 24 21.94 -16.49 -6.11
CA ASN A 24 21.83 -15.37 -7.02
C ASN A 24 21.11 -14.21 -6.33
N LEU A 25 21.78 -13.05 -6.33
CA LEU A 25 21.29 -11.84 -5.68
C LEU A 25 20.98 -10.75 -6.71
N LYS A 26 19.84 -10.09 -6.53
CA LYS A 26 19.48 -8.85 -7.22
C LYS A 26 19.34 -7.73 -6.20
N ARG A 27 19.66 -6.51 -6.63
CA ARG A 27 19.35 -5.29 -5.88
C ARG A 27 18.41 -4.44 -6.70
N VAL A 28 17.36 -3.95 -6.07
CA VAL A 28 16.34 -3.13 -6.72
C VAL A 28 16.23 -1.82 -5.95
N GLU A 29 16.58 -0.72 -6.60
CA GLU A 29 16.40 0.61 -6.03
C GLU A 29 14.92 1.00 -6.06
N PHE A 30 14.46 1.61 -4.97
CA PHE A 30 13.11 2.16 -4.90
C PHE A 30 13.11 3.66 -4.69
N ARG A 31 12.00 4.30 -5.07
CA ARG A 31 11.68 5.69 -4.75
C ARG A 31 10.20 5.84 -4.43
N HIS A 32 9.84 6.96 -3.79
CA HIS A 32 8.43 7.34 -3.65
C HIS A 32 8.03 8.27 -4.79
N ILE A 33 6.82 8.08 -5.32
CA ILE A 33 6.23 8.95 -6.35
C ILE A 33 5.03 9.64 -5.74
N PHE A 34 4.90 10.94 -5.98
CA PHE A 34 3.74 11.70 -5.54
C PHE A 34 3.40 12.75 -6.60
N GLU A 35 2.11 12.95 -6.82
CA GLU A 35 1.60 13.99 -7.71
C GLU A 35 1.31 15.27 -6.92
N PRO A 36 1.40 16.46 -7.54
CA PRO A 36 0.99 17.68 -6.87
C PRO A 36 -0.52 17.64 -6.53
N PRO A 37 -0.96 18.32 -5.47
CA PRO A 37 -2.39 18.46 -5.17
C PRO A 37 -3.09 19.17 -6.33
N LYS A 38 -4.27 18.67 -6.72
CA LYS A 38 -5.13 19.37 -7.68
C LYS A 38 -6.06 20.34 -6.97
N ASN A 39 -6.23 21.52 -7.55
CA ASN A 39 -7.18 22.50 -7.05
C ASN A 39 -8.62 22.02 -7.30
N ASN A 40 -9.55 22.39 -6.40
CA ASN A 40 -10.99 22.20 -6.54
C ASN A 40 -11.49 20.75 -6.52
N ILE A 41 -10.76 19.85 -5.86
CA ILE A 41 -11.31 18.53 -5.54
C ILE A 41 -12.05 18.64 -4.22
N GLU A 42 -13.34 18.34 -4.25
CA GLU A 42 -14.11 18.14 -3.04
C GLU A 42 -13.77 16.77 -2.47
N ILE A 43 -13.09 16.79 -1.33
CA ILE A 43 -12.78 15.60 -0.56
C ILE A 43 -13.76 15.55 0.60
N ILE A 44 -14.31 14.36 0.84
CA ILE A 44 -15.20 14.11 1.97
C ILE A 44 -14.44 14.45 3.24
N ASP A 45 -15.09 15.15 4.18
CA ASP A 45 -14.46 15.59 5.42
C ASP A 45 -14.19 14.39 6.35
N ILE A 46 -13.08 13.71 6.09
CA ILE A 46 -12.56 12.57 6.84
C ILE A 46 -11.28 13.03 7.51
N THR A 47 -11.20 12.77 8.81
CA THR A 47 -10.06 13.16 9.65
C THR A 47 -8.71 12.82 9.00
N GLY A 48 -7.88 13.84 8.76
CA GLY A 48 -6.52 13.71 8.20
C GLY A 48 -6.43 13.56 6.67
N LEU A 49 -7.49 13.09 6.00
CA LEU A 49 -7.46 12.84 4.56
C LEU A 49 -7.42 14.15 3.75
N ASN A 50 -8.18 15.16 4.19
CA ASN A 50 -8.13 16.52 3.64
C ASN A 50 -6.72 17.13 3.72
N GLU A 51 -6.03 16.93 4.85
CA GLU A 51 -4.66 17.43 5.03
C GLU A 51 -3.68 16.68 4.12
N PHE A 52 -3.80 15.35 4.01
CA PHE A 52 -2.98 14.56 3.10
C PHE A 52 -3.11 15.03 1.65
N TYR A 53 -4.34 15.18 1.16
CA TYR A 53 -4.55 15.58 -0.23
C TYR A 53 -4.28 17.06 -0.52
N ALA A 54 -4.22 17.90 0.52
CA ALA A 54 -3.70 19.25 0.40
C ALA A 54 -2.17 19.27 0.21
N LEU A 55 -1.46 18.21 0.63
CA LEU A 55 -0.01 18.06 0.45
C LEU A 55 0.34 17.38 -0.88
N THR A 56 -0.44 16.39 -1.30
CA THR A 56 -0.16 15.57 -2.49
C THR A 56 -1.44 15.10 -3.17
N GLY A 57 -1.47 14.98 -4.50
CA GLY A 57 -2.62 14.47 -5.25
C GLY A 57 -2.75 12.95 -5.19
N SER A 58 -1.63 12.25 -5.09
CA SER A 58 -1.53 10.78 -4.94
C SER A 58 -0.18 10.42 -4.33
N LEU A 59 -0.01 9.18 -3.88
CA LEU A 59 1.25 8.70 -3.32
C LEU A 59 1.48 7.22 -3.65
N THR A 60 2.56 6.93 -4.36
CA THR A 60 3.08 5.57 -4.57
C THR A 60 4.30 5.37 -3.70
N LEU A 61 4.28 4.32 -2.87
CA LEU A 61 5.39 3.98 -1.99
C LEU A 61 6.20 2.81 -2.55
N TYR A 62 7.53 2.88 -2.40
CA TYR A 62 8.48 1.84 -2.83
C TYR A 62 8.38 1.49 -4.32
N TYR A 63 8.18 2.51 -5.18
CA TYR A 63 8.15 2.32 -6.61
C TYR A 63 9.52 1.93 -7.17
N CYS A 64 9.56 0.84 -7.92
CA CYS A 64 10.75 0.29 -8.56
C CYS A 64 10.65 0.50 -10.07
N GLU A 65 11.52 1.35 -10.63
CA GLU A 65 11.43 1.80 -12.03
C GLU A 65 11.60 0.65 -13.05
N GLU A 66 12.48 -0.32 -12.75
CA GLU A 66 12.80 -1.42 -13.65
C GLU A 66 11.60 -2.36 -13.87
N SER A 67 10.92 -2.75 -12.79
CA SER A 67 9.78 -3.68 -12.84
C SER A 67 8.42 -2.98 -12.89
N ARG A 68 8.39 -1.66 -12.63
CA ARG A 68 7.17 -0.85 -12.46
C ARG A 68 6.26 -1.31 -11.33
N GLU A 69 6.84 -2.01 -10.35
CA GLU A 69 6.14 -2.48 -9.14
C GLU A 69 6.18 -1.42 -8.05
N ALA A 70 5.21 -1.46 -7.14
CA ALA A 70 5.16 -0.62 -5.95
C ALA A 70 4.46 -1.35 -4.80
N ALA A 71 4.83 -1.04 -3.56
CA ALA A 71 4.25 -1.68 -2.38
C ALA A 71 2.84 -1.13 -2.07
N PHE A 72 2.66 0.18 -2.25
CA PHE A 72 1.38 0.81 -1.95
C PHE A 72 1.08 1.91 -2.95
N TYR A 73 -0.20 2.07 -3.27
CA TYR A 73 -0.70 3.20 -4.04
C TYR A 73 -1.89 3.84 -3.34
N ILE A 74 -1.71 5.07 -2.83
CA ILE A 74 -2.81 5.94 -2.41
C ILE A 74 -3.21 6.78 -3.61
N ALA A 75 -4.39 6.52 -4.13
CA ALA A 75 -4.87 7.06 -5.38
C ALA A 75 -5.37 8.49 -5.27
N HIS A 76 -5.46 9.14 -6.42
CA HIS A 76 -6.11 10.42 -6.53
C HIS A 76 -7.63 10.27 -6.31
N PRO A 77 -8.36 11.25 -5.70
CA PRO A 77 -9.79 11.10 -5.41
C PRO A 77 -10.67 10.82 -6.63
N GLU A 78 -10.29 11.30 -7.81
CA GLU A 78 -10.97 10.97 -9.09
C GLU A 78 -10.91 9.47 -9.45
N GLN A 79 -10.04 8.69 -8.83
CA GLN A 79 -9.89 7.25 -9.08
C GLN A 79 -10.63 6.39 -8.04
N TRP A 80 -11.18 6.98 -6.98
CA TRP A 80 -11.81 6.22 -5.90
C TRP A 80 -13.03 5.42 -6.35
N GLU A 81 -13.79 5.93 -7.32
CA GLU A 81 -14.94 5.20 -7.88
C GLU A 81 -14.48 3.93 -8.61
N ALA A 82 -13.47 4.05 -9.47
CA ALA A 82 -12.93 2.90 -10.18
C ALA A 82 -12.31 1.85 -9.24
N LEU A 83 -11.66 2.29 -8.15
CA LEU A 83 -11.16 1.39 -7.12
C LEU A 83 -12.29 0.73 -6.33
N ALA A 84 -13.35 1.48 -6.02
CA ALA A 84 -14.52 0.95 -5.34
C ALA A 84 -15.23 -0.11 -6.19
N ASP A 85 -15.33 0.10 -7.51
CA ASP A 85 -15.88 -0.89 -8.44
C ASP A 85 -15.05 -2.18 -8.46
N GLY A 86 -13.71 -2.06 -8.50
CA GLY A 86 -12.82 -3.22 -8.45
C GLY A 86 -12.86 -3.94 -7.10
N PHE A 87 -13.10 -3.21 -6.01
CA PHE A 87 -13.30 -3.79 -4.68
C PHE A 87 -14.66 -4.49 -4.55
N SER A 88 -15.74 -3.90 -5.10
CA SER A 88 -17.08 -4.50 -5.01
C SER A 88 -17.15 -5.86 -5.70
N ASP A 89 -16.36 -6.09 -6.74
CA ASP A 89 -16.29 -7.42 -7.39
C ASP A 89 -15.92 -8.54 -6.40
N TRP A 90 -15.18 -8.24 -5.33
CA TRP A 90 -14.84 -9.23 -4.29
C TRP A 90 -15.96 -9.41 -3.28
N VAL A 91 -16.63 -8.33 -2.89
CA VAL A 91 -17.68 -8.39 -1.85
C VAL A 91 -19.00 -8.92 -2.41
N ASP A 92 -19.31 -8.61 -3.68
CA ASP A 92 -20.52 -9.08 -4.37
C ASP A 92 -20.54 -10.62 -4.55
N MET A 93 -19.43 -11.31 -4.26
CA MET A 93 -19.36 -12.78 -4.23
C MET A 93 -19.93 -13.39 -2.94
N LEU A 94 -20.07 -12.61 -1.87
CA LEU A 94 -20.63 -13.07 -0.60
C LEU A 94 -22.14 -13.25 -0.71
N ASP A 95 -22.67 -14.23 -0.01
CA ASP A 95 -24.10 -14.30 0.27
C ASP A 95 -24.47 -13.54 1.57
N GLU A 96 -25.78 -13.33 1.80
CA GLU A 96 -26.28 -12.56 2.95
C GLU A 96 -25.81 -13.12 4.31
N ASP A 97 -25.58 -14.44 4.40
CA ASP A 97 -25.13 -15.08 5.64
C ASP A 97 -23.61 -14.89 5.83
N GLU A 98 -22.83 -14.91 4.74
CA GLU A 98 -21.38 -14.65 4.75
C GLU A 98 -21.06 -13.17 5.01
N GLU A 99 -21.90 -12.25 4.54
CA GLU A 99 -21.73 -10.80 4.78
C GLU A 99 -21.71 -10.45 6.27
N GLU A 100 -22.61 -11.04 7.08
CA GLU A 100 -22.76 -10.71 8.51
C GLU A 100 -21.51 -11.11 9.32
N ASP A 101 -20.86 -12.21 8.93
CA ASP A 101 -19.70 -12.75 9.63
C ASP A 101 -18.36 -12.21 9.11
N ALA A 102 -18.27 -11.87 7.82
CA ALA A 102 -17.02 -11.48 7.17
C ALA A 102 -16.79 -9.96 7.13
N LEU A 103 -17.86 -9.16 7.06
CA LEU A 103 -17.74 -7.71 6.87
C LEU A 103 -17.59 -6.97 8.21
N PRO A 104 -16.67 -6.00 8.30
CA PRO A 104 -16.50 -5.21 9.51
C PRO A 104 -17.74 -4.35 9.77
N SER A 105 -17.99 -3.97 11.03
CA SER A 105 -19.19 -3.20 11.40
C SER A 105 -19.28 -1.80 10.75
N TRP A 106 -18.18 -1.30 10.18
CA TRP A 106 -18.12 -0.03 9.44
C TRP A 106 -18.30 -0.23 7.92
N PHE A 107 -18.49 -1.46 7.45
CA PHE A 107 -18.75 -1.74 6.05
C PHE A 107 -20.01 -0.98 5.59
N GLY A 108 -19.97 -0.43 4.37
CA GLY A 108 -20.97 0.51 3.86
C GLY A 108 -20.73 1.99 4.21
N THR A 109 -19.91 2.30 5.22
CA THR A 109 -19.49 3.69 5.56
C THR A 109 -17.97 3.84 5.41
N HIS A 110 -17.46 3.54 4.21
CA HIS A 110 -16.04 3.64 3.90
C HIS A 110 -15.78 4.20 2.48
N LYS A 111 -14.51 4.52 2.22
CA LYS A 111 -13.99 4.84 0.90
C LYS A 111 -12.80 3.96 0.57
N VAL A 112 -12.73 3.46 -0.66
CA VAL A 112 -11.52 2.85 -1.20
C VAL A 112 -10.64 3.96 -1.76
N ILE A 113 -9.50 4.19 -1.12
CA ILE A 113 -8.61 5.32 -1.42
C ILE A 113 -7.31 4.89 -2.10
N GLY A 114 -7.07 3.59 -2.22
CA GLY A 114 -5.84 3.05 -2.75
C GLY A 114 -5.88 1.54 -2.90
N GLU A 115 -4.74 0.98 -3.25
CA GLU A 115 -4.52 -0.44 -3.46
C GLU A 115 -3.08 -0.83 -3.14
N ILE A 116 -2.86 -2.13 -2.98
CA ILE A 116 -1.55 -2.76 -3.11
C ILE A 116 -1.48 -3.25 -4.56
N PRO A 117 -0.64 -2.64 -5.41
CA PRO A 117 -0.60 -2.96 -6.83
C PRO A 117 -0.36 -4.45 -7.08
N ALA A 118 -1.07 -4.99 -8.08
CA ALA A 118 -0.95 -6.36 -8.56
C ALA A 118 -1.23 -7.47 -7.52
N SER A 119 -1.74 -7.16 -6.33
CA SER A 119 -2.27 -8.17 -5.40
C SER A 119 -3.78 -8.35 -5.57
N GLY A 120 -4.54 -7.26 -5.74
CA GLY A 120 -6.01 -7.31 -5.58
C GLY A 120 -6.45 -6.87 -4.18
N ASN A 121 -5.51 -6.41 -3.35
CA ASN A 121 -5.78 -5.82 -2.04
C ASN A 121 -6.05 -4.32 -2.17
N TYR A 122 -6.98 -3.84 -1.35
CA TYR A 122 -7.44 -2.45 -1.40
C TYR A 122 -7.16 -1.72 -0.09
N ILE A 123 -6.99 -0.40 -0.16
CA ILE A 123 -6.80 0.47 1.00
C ILE A 123 -8.11 1.21 1.25
N LEU A 124 -8.72 0.99 2.40
CA LEU A 124 -10.01 1.53 2.80
C LEU A 124 -9.87 2.49 3.97
N VAL A 125 -10.75 3.49 4.01
CA VAL A 125 -10.90 4.42 5.13
C VAL A 125 -12.36 4.49 5.56
N PRO A 126 -12.72 4.13 6.81
CA PRO A 126 -14.05 4.38 7.34
C PRO A 126 -14.32 5.89 7.41
N THR A 127 -15.52 6.30 7.04
CA THR A 127 -15.93 7.70 6.96
C THR A 127 -16.76 8.15 8.16
N GLU A 128 -17.16 7.21 9.03
CA GLU A 128 -17.98 7.47 10.20
C GLU A 128 -17.63 6.52 11.36
N GLY A 129 -18.10 6.84 12.56
CA GLY A 129 -17.99 5.98 13.72
C GLY A 129 -16.63 6.07 14.44
N VAL A 130 -16.36 5.10 15.31
CA VAL A 130 -15.14 5.11 16.17
C VAL A 130 -13.85 4.85 15.39
N GLU A 131 -13.97 4.29 14.19
CA GLU A 131 -12.85 3.98 13.29
C GLU A 131 -12.68 5.04 12.18
N GLU A 132 -13.41 6.16 12.23
CA GLU A 132 -13.31 7.22 11.22
C GLU A 132 -11.85 7.64 11.00
N GLY A 133 -11.42 7.64 9.72
CA GLY A 133 -10.08 8.07 9.32
C GLY A 133 -8.98 7.03 9.53
N ALA A 134 -9.25 5.90 10.19
CA ALA A 134 -8.33 4.78 10.25
C ALA A 134 -8.11 4.16 8.86
N ILE A 135 -6.94 3.55 8.65
CA ILE A 135 -6.59 2.92 7.38
C ILE A 135 -6.64 1.41 7.55
N TYR A 136 -7.38 0.77 6.66
CA TYR A 136 -7.51 -0.68 6.57
C TYR A 136 -6.99 -1.17 5.24
N GLU A 137 -6.34 -2.33 5.26
CA GLU A 137 -6.14 -3.17 4.08
C GLU A 137 -7.29 -4.17 4.00
N PHE A 138 -7.88 -4.32 2.82
CA PHE A 138 -8.61 -5.53 2.48
C PHE A 138 -7.63 -6.49 1.80
N GLU A 139 -7.38 -7.62 2.45
CA GLU A 139 -6.51 -8.69 1.98
C GLU A 139 -7.38 -9.77 1.31
N HIS A 140 -7.20 -9.98 0.01
CA HIS A 140 -8.17 -10.75 -0.78
C HIS A 140 -8.03 -12.28 -0.62
N ASP A 141 -6.85 -12.81 -0.29
CA ASP A 141 -6.62 -14.26 -0.20
C ASP A 141 -7.29 -14.86 1.05
N GLY A 142 -7.18 -14.17 2.18
CA GLY A 142 -7.81 -14.50 3.46
C GLY A 142 -9.17 -13.87 3.67
N PHE A 143 -9.56 -12.92 2.80
CA PHE A 143 -10.77 -12.10 2.94
C PHE A 143 -10.80 -11.37 4.29
N GLU A 144 -9.71 -10.65 4.61
CA GLU A 144 -9.53 -9.99 5.90
C GLU A 144 -9.48 -8.46 5.79
N PHE A 145 -9.99 -7.77 6.80
CA PHE A 145 -9.89 -6.31 6.95
C PHE A 145 -8.91 -5.96 8.06
N ILE A 146 -7.67 -5.67 7.68
CA ILE A 146 -6.54 -5.51 8.60
C ILE A 146 -6.30 -4.02 8.85
N LYS A 147 -6.31 -3.59 10.11
CA LYS A 147 -6.02 -2.19 10.46
C LYS A 147 -4.52 -1.91 10.35
N ILE A 148 -4.10 -1.24 9.29
CA ILE A 148 -2.69 -0.89 9.01
C ILE A 148 -2.31 0.51 9.52
N GLY A 149 -3.29 1.36 9.82
CA GLY A 149 -3.06 2.70 10.35
C GLY A 149 -4.21 3.24 11.18
N SER A 150 -3.88 4.05 12.19
CA SER A 150 -4.87 4.85 12.93
C SER A 150 -5.27 6.14 12.20
N SER A 151 -4.49 6.54 11.19
CA SER A 151 -4.75 7.65 10.27
C SER A 151 -3.91 7.46 9.01
N ILE A 152 -4.21 8.22 7.95
CA ILE A 152 -3.39 8.22 6.73
C ILE A 152 -1.92 8.55 7.02
N PHE A 153 -1.64 9.48 7.94
CA PHE A 153 -0.28 9.84 8.32
C PHE A 153 0.40 8.74 9.13
N ASP A 154 -0.30 8.11 10.08
CA ASP A 154 0.23 6.97 10.84
C ASP A 154 0.60 5.81 9.91
N PHE A 155 -0.27 5.49 8.95
CA PHE A 155 0.02 4.50 7.91
C PHE A 155 1.30 4.85 7.13
N ILE A 156 1.39 6.08 6.60
CA ILE A 156 2.56 6.49 5.80
C ILE A 156 3.84 6.47 6.65
N TYR A 157 3.80 6.94 7.89
CA TYR A 157 4.99 6.93 8.76
C TYR A 157 5.45 5.50 9.10
N LYS A 158 4.51 4.58 9.37
CA LYS A 158 4.83 3.14 9.52
C LYS A 158 5.42 2.57 8.25
N ALA A 159 4.83 2.89 7.09
CA ALA A 159 5.33 2.44 5.80
C ALA A 159 6.73 2.97 5.49
N LEU A 160 7.14 4.14 5.98
CA LEU A 160 8.51 4.66 5.80
C LEU A 160 9.54 4.09 6.78
N ASP A 161 9.09 3.40 7.84
CA ASP A 161 9.95 2.74 8.81
C ASP A 161 9.50 1.28 9.03
N PRO A 162 9.45 0.46 7.97
CA PRO A 162 8.94 -0.89 8.06
C PRO A 162 9.72 -1.72 9.07
N ASP A 163 8.99 -2.61 9.72
CA ASP A 163 9.55 -3.71 10.49
C ASP A 163 9.63 -4.97 9.62
N GLU A 164 10.03 -6.08 10.25
CA GLU A 164 10.15 -7.37 9.60
C GLU A 164 8.83 -7.86 8.99
N THR A 165 7.72 -7.66 9.70
CA THR A 165 6.39 -8.08 9.25
C THR A 165 5.97 -7.32 7.99
N LEU A 166 6.09 -5.98 8.02
CA LEU A 166 5.74 -5.18 6.86
C LEU A 166 6.66 -5.44 5.66
N LEU A 167 7.95 -5.75 5.90
CA LEU A 167 8.85 -6.15 4.82
C LEU A 167 8.45 -7.50 4.21
N MET A 168 8.04 -8.47 5.03
CA MET A 168 7.55 -9.77 4.55
C MET A 168 6.24 -9.62 3.76
N GLU A 169 5.33 -8.74 4.20
CA GLU A 169 4.13 -8.39 3.44
C GLU A 169 4.50 -7.76 2.10
N MET A 170 5.45 -6.82 2.05
CA MET A 170 5.98 -6.27 0.80
C MET A 170 6.54 -7.36 -0.13
N ALA A 171 7.27 -8.33 0.43
CA ALA A 171 7.88 -9.43 -0.32
C ALA A 171 6.83 -10.35 -0.98
N SER A 172 5.64 -10.49 -0.40
CA SER A 172 4.60 -11.38 -0.92
C SER A 172 3.93 -10.87 -2.20
N HIS A 173 3.87 -9.54 -2.40
CA HIS A 173 3.22 -8.94 -3.56
C HIS A 173 4.17 -8.25 -4.55
N LEU A 174 5.33 -7.75 -4.12
CA LEU A 174 6.31 -7.14 -5.04
C LEU A 174 7.01 -8.21 -5.89
N ARG A 175 6.72 -8.20 -7.20
CA ARG A 175 7.31 -9.17 -8.15
C ARG A 175 8.35 -8.52 -9.05
N PHE A 176 9.63 -8.67 -8.73
CA PHE A 176 10.71 -8.09 -9.58
C PHE A 176 11.02 -8.94 -10.81
N VAL A 177 10.18 -8.85 -11.83
CA VAL A 177 10.44 -9.51 -13.12
C VAL A 177 11.23 -8.55 -14.02
N SER A 178 12.26 -9.05 -14.71
CA SER A 178 12.89 -8.31 -15.82
C SER A 178 12.18 -8.67 -17.14
N ASP A 179 11.96 -7.72 -18.05
CA ASP A 179 11.19 -7.84 -19.30
C ASP A 179 11.46 -9.09 -20.19
N SER A 180 12.59 -9.78 -19.99
CA SER A 180 12.98 -10.98 -20.76
C SER A 180 13.02 -12.29 -19.98
N SER A 181 12.65 -12.31 -18.69
CA SER A 181 12.81 -13.46 -17.82
C SER A 181 11.51 -13.79 -17.09
N THR A 182 11.17 -15.07 -16.96
CA THR A 182 10.11 -15.53 -16.03
C THR A 182 10.62 -15.68 -14.60
N GLN A 183 11.87 -15.28 -14.36
CA GLN A 183 12.52 -15.45 -13.07
C GLN A 183 11.87 -14.56 -12.01
N GLN A 184 11.54 -15.18 -10.88
CA GLN A 184 10.99 -14.50 -9.73
C GLN A 184 12.08 -14.30 -8.68
N TRP A 185 12.01 -13.16 -8.01
CA TRP A 185 12.95 -12.74 -7.00
C TRP A 185 12.17 -12.44 -5.73
N TRP A 186 12.68 -12.94 -4.62
CA TRP A 186 12.08 -12.78 -3.31
C TRP A 186 12.88 -11.78 -2.50
N ILE A 187 12.23 -10.79 -1.89
CA ILE A 187 12.93 -9.81 -1.04
C ILE A 187 13.44 -10.55 0.19
N THR A 188 14.66 -10.25 0.63
CA THR A 188 15.20 -10.76 1.89
C THR A 188 15.71 -9.64 2.80
N GLU A 189 16.10 -8.50 2.22
CA GLU A 189 16.51 -7.34 2.99
C GLU A 189 15.98 -6.03 2.37
N LEU A 190 15.60 -5.10 3.23
CA LEU A 190 15.44 -3.68 2.88
C LEU A 190 16.59 -2.89 3.50
N ARG A 191 17.30 -2.13 2.67
CA ARG A 191 18.40 -1.27 3.09
C ARG A 191 18.04 0.19 2.84
N HIS A 192 17.86 0.93 3.91
CA HIS A 192 17.57 2.36 3.86
C HIS A 192 18.84 3.16 3.60
N HIS A 193 18.71 4.31 2.92
CA HIS A 193 19.82 5.25 2.67
C HIS A 193 20.56 5.73 3.94
N HIS A 194 19.88 5.75 5.09
CA HIS A 194 20.47 6.12 6.38
C HIS A 194 21.11 4.94 7.14
N GLY A 195 21.26 3.78 6.49
CA GLY A 195 21.99 2.62 7.01
C GLY A 195 21.17 1.67 7.90
N LYS A 196 19.87 1.92 8.11
CA LYS A 196 18.99 0.90 8.71
C LYS A 196 18.84 -0.26 7.72
N VAL A 197 18.91 -1.48 8.25
CA VAL A 197 18.66 -2.70 7.49
C VAL A 197 17.55 -3.45 8.20
N VAL A 198 16.52 -3.81 7.45
CA VAL A 198 15.43 -4.69 7.88
C VAL A 198 15.58 -5.99 7.11
N LYS A 199 15.43 -7.11 7.80
CA LYS A 199 15.48 -8.45 7.20
C LYS A 199 14.26 -9.21 7.68
N HIS A 200 13.82 -10.16 6.88
CA HIS A 200 12.93 -11.21 7.33
C HIS A 200 13.56 -12.55 6.97
N GLU A 201 13.27 -13.57 7.78
CA GLU A 201 13.66 -14.94 7.48
C GLU A 201 12.55 -15.62 6.66
N ASN A 202 12.97 -16.48 5.71
CA ASN A 202 12.07 -17.36 4.95
C ASN A 202 11.61 -18.57 5.75
#